data_AF-A0A067SQ35-F1
#
_entry.id   AF-A0A067SQ35-F1
#
_cell.length_a   1.000
_cell.length_b   1.000
_cell.length_c   1.000
_cell.angle_alpha   90.00
_cell.angle_beta   90.00
_cell.angle_gamma   90.00
#
_symmetry.space_group_name_H-M   'P 1'
#
loop_
_entity.id
_entity.type
_entity.pdbx_description
1 polymer ?
#
loop_
_entity_poly.entity_id
_entity_poly.type
_entity_poly.pdbx_seq_one_letter_code
_entity_poly.pdbx_strand_id
1 'polypeptide(L)'
;MDIRIKKTPPAQRLPFDVLWFLFRYVVSVDGDAGPTTISHVCKLWRQSALDTPLLWTKITMRLYFYKQKHQRAEARFNRSANLPLDLTFHCSRNLQEPERDTLIIPHAHRIRSLVVHCKGGILSEWMWMRLNIHMPRLEEFNTIISRVPALRAVRKVTSLEDVSNLVPFVPNNRPTAWLGWVTRGLTSLRLATLDFCTEISMMELFSILEYAAVTLQEFEYEGYTPPSTHFPLSTSHSYANSRFPLSTIPVPFSLSSPLHRWTA
;
A
#
# COMPACT_ATOMS: atom_id res chain seq x y z
N MET A 1 -57.78 -31.95 -4.29
CA MET A 1 -56.34 -31.88 -3.93
C MET A 1 -55.79 -30.61 -4.56
N ASP A 2 -55.60 -29.56 -3.77
CA ASP A 2 -55.12 -28.25 -4.25
C ASP A 2 -53.60 -28.27 -4.45
N ILE A 3 -53.15 -28.19 -5.71
CA ILE A 3 -51.74 -28.03 -6.06
C ILE A 3 -51.36 -26.56 -5.86
N ARG A 4 -50.85 -26.21 -4.68
CA ARG A 4 -50.23 -24.90 -4.43
C ARG A 4 -48.95 -24.77 -5.25
N ILE A 5 -49.04 -24.13 -6.40
CA ILE A 5 -47.87 -23.69 -7.18
C ILE A 5 -47.13 -22.62 -6.36
N LYS A 6 -46.02 -22.98 -5.73
CA LYS A 6 -45.13 -22.02 -5.05
C LYS A 6 -44.49 -21.12 -6.13
N LYS A 7 -45.03 -19.91 -6.32
CA LYS A 7 -44.38 -18.90 -7.18
C LYS A 7 -43.03 -18.53 -6.55
N THR A 8 -41.94 -18.94 -7.19
CA THR A 8 -40.61 -18.46 -6.84
C THR A 8 -40.56 -16.95 -7.06
N PRO A 9 -40.10 -16.14 -6.08
CA PRO A 9 -39.97 -14.70 -6.25
C PRO A 9 -39.02 -14.39 -7.41
N PRO A 10 -39.20 -13.27 -8.14
CA PRO A 10 -38.42 -12.93 -9.32
C PRO A 10 -36.90 -12.97 -9.10
N ALA A 11 -36.43 -12.54 -7.92
CA ALA A 11 -35.02 -12.55 -7.54
C ALA A 11 -34.38 -13.96 -7.50
N GLN A 12 -35.19 -15.03 -7.43
CA GLN A 12 -34.73 -16.42 -7.44
C GLN A 12 -34.67 -17.04 -8.84
N ARG A 13 -35.16 -16.34 -9.86
CA ARG A 13 -35.17 -16.82 -11.25
C ARG A 13 -34.00 -16.28 -12.07
N LEU A 14 -33.22 -15.37 -11.49
CA LEU A 14 -32.08 -14.78 -12.17
C LEU A 14 -30.94 -15.80 -12.26
N PRO A 15 -30.36 -16.01 -13.46
CA PRO A 15 -29.14 -16.77 -13.61
C PRO A 15 -28.00 -16.16 -12.77
N PHE A 16 -27.06 -17.00 -12.36
CA PHE A 16 -25.93 -16.58 -11.54
C PHE A 16 -25.11 -15.45 -12.20
N ASP A 17 -24.93 -15.48 -13.53
CA ASP A 17 -24.17 -14.45 -14.25
C ASP A 17 -24.82 -13.07 -14.10
N VAL A 18 -26.16 -13.00 -14.18
CA VAL A 18 -26.91 -11.75 -13.98
C VAL A 18 -26.76 -11.26 -12.54
N LEU A 19 -26.80 -12.17 -11.56
CA LEU A 19 -26.55 -11.83 -10.16
C LEU A 19 -25.13 -11.29 -9.96
N TRP A 20 -24.13 -11.91 -10.59
CA TRP A 20 -22.75 -11.45 -10.52
C TRP A 20 -22.58 -10.03 -11.09
N PHE A 21 -23.19 -9.72 -12.23
CA PHE A 21 -23.19 -8.36 -12.78
C PHE A 21 -23.80 -7.35 -11.82
N LEU A 22 -24.94 -7.69 -11.20
CA LEU A 22 -25.58 -6.85 -10.18
C LEU A 22 -24.69 -6.68 -8.95
N PHE A 23 -24.01 -7.75 -8.50
CA PHE A 23 -23.12 -7.69 -7.35
C PHE A 23 -21.94 -6.75 -7.61
N ARG A 24 -21.32 -6.85 -8.79
CA ARG A 24 -20.26 -5.91 -9.19
C ARG A 24 -20.75 -4.47 -9.22
N TYR A 25 -21.95 -4.24 -9.75
CA TYR A 25 -22.56 -2.92 -9.77
C TYR A 25 -22.78 -2.38 -8.35
N VAL A 26 -23.40 -3.16 -7.46
CA VAL A 26 -23.64 -2.74 -6.06
C VAL A 26 -22.32 -2.49 -5.34
N VAL A 27 -21.29 -3.33 -5.51
CA VAL A 27 -19.96 -3.08 -4.92
C VAL A 27 -19.33 -1.79 -5.46
N SER A 28 -19.57 -1.43 -6.73
CA SER A 28 -19.06 -0.17 -7.29
C SER A 28 -19.75 1.07 -6.72
N VAL A 29 -21.05 0.97 -6.39
CA VAL A 29 -21.86 2.09 -5.87
C VAL A 29 -21.74 2.21 -4.35
N ASP A 30 -21.93 1.11 -3.63
CA ASP A 30 -21.95 1.07 -2.15
C ASP A 30 -20.55 0.92 -1.54
N GLY A 31 -19.53 0.68 -2.37
CA GLY A 31 -18.15 0.48 -1.97
C GLY A 31 -18.01 -0.59 -0.88
N ASP A 32 -17.53 -0.17 0.29
CA ASP A 32 -17.29 -1.03 1.44
C ASP A 32 -18.59 -1.71 1.94
N ALA A 33 -19.76 -1.08 1.85
CA ALA A 33 -21.00 -1.69 2.33
C ALA A 33 -21.55 -2.79 1.38
N GLY A 34 -21.20 -2.72 0.09
CA GLY A 34 -21.84 -3.48 -0.98
C GLY A 34 -21.96 -4.99 -0.75
N PRO A 35 -20.89 -5.73 -0.42
CA PRO A 35 -20.97 -7.17 -0.18
C PRO A 35 -21.95 -7.54 0.94
N THR A 36 -22.02 -6.68 1.96
CA THR A 36 -22.96 -6.87 3.08
C THR A 36 -24.38 -6.58 2.62
N THR A 37 -24.63 -5.46 1.93
CA THR A 37 -25.93 -5.11 1.34
C THR A 37 -26.49 -6.25 0.50
N ILE A 38 -25.68 -6.79 -0.41
CA ILE A 38 -26.05 -7.91 -1.29
C ILE A 38 -26.47 -9.13 -0.47
N SER A 39 -25.67 -9.51 0.55
CA SER A 39 -25.93 -10.69 1.36
C SER A 39 -27.19 -10.58 2.25
N HIS A 40 -27.83 -9.41 2.32
CA HIS A 40 -29.04 -9.16 3.09
C HIS A 40 -30.33 -9.07 2.26
N VAL A 41 -30.27 -9.19 0.93
CA VAL A 41 -31.45 -9.09 0.05
C VAL A 41 -32.38 -10.29 0.21
N CYS A 42 -31.89 -11.51 -0.03
CA CYS A 42 -32.66 -12.75 0.17
C CYS A 42 -31.73 -13.94 0.43
N LYS A 43 -32.28 -15.11 0.78
CA LYS A 43 -31.48 -16.31 1.07
C LYS A 43 -30.59 -16.75 -0.11
N LEU A 44 -31.11 -16.70 -1.33
CA LEU A 44 -30.33 -17.06 -2.52
C LEU A 44 -29.15 -16.12 -2.71
N TRP A 45 -29.39 -14.81 -2.66
CA TRP A 45 -28.34 -13.80 -2.84
C TRP A 45 -27.28 -13.87 -1.74
N ARG A 46 -27.70 -14.15 -0.50
CA ARG A 46 -26.77 -14.43 0.59
C ARG A 46 -25.85 -15.60 0.26
N GLN A 47 -26.43 -16.73 -0.16
CA GLN A 47 -25.65 -17.91 -0.50
C GLN A 47 -24.69 -17.60 -1.65
N SER A 48 -25.19 -17.05 -2.75
CA SER A 48 -24.37 -16.67 -3.90
C SER A 48 -23.26 -15.69 -3.55
N ALA A 49 -23.52 -14.69 -2.69
CA ALA A 49 -22.50 -13.75 -2.26
C ALA A 49 -21.43 -14.39 -1.37
N LEU A 50 -21.82 -15.28 -0.46
CA LEU A 50 -20.88 -16.03 0.39
C LEU A 50 -20.03 -17.01 -0.43
N ASP A 51 -20.62 -17.62 -1.47
CA ASP A 51 -19.94 -18.52 -2.41
C ASP A 51 -19.07 -17.77 -3.44
N THR A 52 -19.02 -16.44 -3.38
CA THR A 52 -18.19 -15.61 -4.28
C THR A 52 -17.09 -14.88 -3.50
N PRO A 53 -15.94 -15.53 -3.21
CA PRO A 53 -14.85 -14.95 -2.43
C PRO A 53 -14.33 -13.59 -2.93
N LEU A 54 -14.40 -13.37 -4.25
CA LEU A 54 -13.93 -12.14 -4.90
C LEU A 54 -14.66 -10.88 -4.41
N LEU A 55 -15.90 -10.99 -3.91
CA LEU A 55 -16.63 -9.85 -3.33
C LEU A 55 -15.99 -9.35 -2.02
N TRP A 56 -15.19 -10.17 -1.37
CA TRP A 56 -14.68 -9.92 -0.02
C TRP A 56 -13.19 -9.57 0.00
N THR A 57 -12.53 -9.42 -1.16
CA THR A 57 -11.08 -9.16 -1.26
C THR A 57 -10.70 -7.71 -0.99
N LYS A 58 -11.64 -6.77 -1.13
CA LYS A 58 -11.45 -5.36 -0.79
C LYS A 58 -11.85 -5.12 0.67
N ILE A 59 -10.88 -4.78 1.51
CA ILE A 59 -11.09 -4.67 2.96
C ILE A 59 -10.70 -3.28 3.43
N THR A 60 -11.66 -2.56 4.01
CA THR A 60 -11.42 -1.27 4.62
C THR A 60 -11.42 -1.38 6.14
N MET A 61 -10.33 -0.95 6.77
CA MET A 61 -10.20 -0.87 8.22
C MET A 61 -10.12 0.59 8.66
N ARG A 62 -11.01 1.00 9.56
CA ARG A 62 -11.06 2.37 10.08
C ARG A 62 -10.47 2.36 11.49
N LEU A 63 -9.30 2.94 11.70
CA LEU A 63 -8.60 2.95 12.99
C LEU A 63 -8.85 4.29 13.68
N TYR A 64 -10.04 4.47 14.27
CA TYR A 64 -10.43 5.74 14.90
C TYR A 64 -10.41 5.69 16.43
N PHE A 65 -10.77 4.55 17.03
CA PHE A 65 -10.86 4.38 18.48
C PHE A 65 -10.10 3.16 18.96
N TYR A 66 -9.43 3.22 20.12
CA TYR A 66 -8.60 2.12 20.64
C TYR A 66 -9.37 0.82 20.87
N LYS A 67 -10.64 0.90 21.30
CA LYS A 67 -11.50 -0.26 21.57
C LYS A 67 -12.35 -0.71 20.37
N GLN A 68 -12.06 -0.17 19.18
CA GLN A 68 -12.84 -0.47 17.99
C GLN A 68 -12.65 -1.93 17.56
N LYS A 69 -13.75 -2.64 17.36
CA LYS A 69 -13.75 -4.01 16.83
C LYS A 69 -13.87 -3.99 15.31
N HIS A 70 -13.12 -4.86 14.64
CA HIS A 70 -13.09 -4.96 13.16
C HIS A 70 -13.79 -6.20 12.63
N GLN A 71 -14.94 -6.57 13.21
CA GLN A 71 -15.68 -7.78 12.82
C GLN A 71 -16.01 -7.85 11.32
N ARG A 72 -16.25 -6.69 10.68
CA ARG A 72 -16.46 -6.62 9.22
C ARG A 72 -15.21 -6.99 8.43
N ALA A 73 -14.05 -6.52 8.87
CA ALA A 73 -12.77 -6.84 8.23
C ALA A 73 -12.44 -8.32 8.45
N GLU A 74 -12.58 -8.82 9.69
CA GLU A 74 -12.39 -10.22 10.05
C GLU A 74 -13.28 -11.16 9.19
N ALA A 75 -14.58 -10.85 9.08
CA ALA A 75 -15.48 -11.64 8.24
C ALA A 75 -15.04 -11.63 6.77
N ARG A 76 -14.49 -10.52 6.26
CA ARG A 76 -13.97 -10.44 4.89
C ARG A 76 -12.68 -11.19 4.69
N PHE A 77 -11.76 -11.11 5.64
CA PHE A 77 -10.55 -11.91 5.64
C PHE A 77 -10.91 -13.39 5.53
N ASN A 78 -11.87 -13.87 6.31
CA ASN A 78 -12.32 -15.26 6.26
C ASN A 78 -13.03 -15.62 4.93
N ARG A 79 -13.89 -14.74 4.41
CA ARG A 79 -14.69 -15.01 3.19
C ARG A 79 -13.93 -14.86 1.88
N SER A 80 -12.84 -14.11 1.86
CA SER A 80 -11.99 -13.93 0.68
C SER A 80 -11.13 -15.17 0.35
N ALA A 81 -11.17 -16.21 1.19
CA ALA A 81 -10.43 -17.46 1.01
C ALA A 81 -8.93 -17.21 0.75
N ASN A 82 -8.37 -17.75 -0.33
CA ASN A 82 -6.95 -17.60 -0.69
C ASN A 82 -6.72 -16.54 -1.78
N LEU A 83 -7.71 -15.70 -2.09
CA LEU A 83 -7.57 -14.68 -3.12
C LEU A 83 -6.68 -13.52 -2.65
N PRO A 84 -5.99 -12.83 -3.59
CA PRO A 84 -5.26 -11.61 -3.30
C PRO A 84 -6.15 -10.52 -2.66
N LEU A 85 -5.59 -9.78 -1.71
CA LEU A 85 -6.30 -8.77 -0.94
C LEU A 85 -5.87 -7.35 -1.28
N ASP A 86 -6.85 -6.45 -1.31
CA ASP A 86 -6.64 -5.01 -1.39
C ASP A 86 -7.09 -4.39 -0.05
N LEU A 87 -6.13 -3.91 0.74
CA LEU A 87 -6.36 -3.31 2.06
C LEU A 87 -6.33 -1.80 1.99
N THR A 88 -7.29 -1.16 2.68
CA THR A 88 -7.31 0.29 2.88
C THR A 88 -7.48 0.61 4.36
N PHE A 89 -6.51 1.32 4.94
CA PHE A 89 -6.57 1.83 6.29
C PHE A 89 -6.98 3.30 6.29
N HIS A 90 -7.93 3.67 7.15
CA HIS A 90 -8.21 5.06 7.51
C HIS A 90 -7.83 5.28 8.97
N CYS A 91 -6.71 5.93 9.21
CA CYS A 91 -6.07 6.01 10.50
C CYS A 91 -6.25 7.39 11.14
N SER A 92 -6.80 7.42 12.34
CA SER A 92 -6.69 8.52 13.31
C SER A 92 -5.93 8.10 14.57
N ARG A 93 -5.51 6.83 14.65
CA ARG A 93 -4.62 6.24 15.65
C ARG A 93 -3.80 5.12 15.03
N ASN A 94 -2.76 4.67 15.75
CA ASN A 94 -1.90 3.59 15.29
C ASN A 94 -2.61 2.22 15.34
N LEU A 95 -2.15 1.30 14.49
CA LEU A 95 -2.50 -0.12 14.50
C LEU A 95 -2.02 -0.76 15.80
N GLN A 96 -2.93 -1.40 16.52
CA GLN A 96 -2.62 -2.09 17.77
C GLN A 96 -2.08 -3.49 17.49
N GLU A 97 -1.31 -4.04 18.43
CA GLU A 97 -0.76 -5.40 18.33
C GLU A 97 -1.82 -6.47 18.07
N PRO A 98 -2.96 -6.51 18.81
CA PRO A 98 -3.99 -7.49 18.52
C PRO A 98 -4.54 -7.38 17.09
N GLU A 99 -4.70 -6.16 16.57
CA GLU A 99 -5.19 -5.95 15.21
C GLU A 99 -4.17 -6.43 14.17
N ARG A 100 -2.90 -6.11 14.37
CA ARG A 100 -1.80 -6.55 13.53
C ARG A 100 -1.69 -8.07 13.52
N ASP A 101 -1.63 -8.68 14.71
CA ASP A 101 -1.26 -10.08 14.88
C ASP A 101 -2.42 -11.02 14.54
N THR A 102 -3.67 -10.60 14.78
CA THR A 102 -4.84 -11.44 14.50
C THR A 102 -5.48 -11.19 13.13
N LEU A 103 -5.39 -9.96 12.59
CA LEU A 103 -6.07 -9.62 11.33
C LEU A 103 -5.11 -9.46 10.15
N ILE A 104 -3.90 -8.92 10.37
CA ILE A 104 -3.02 -8.57 9.25
C ILE A 104 -1.99 -9.67 8.98
N ILE A 105 -1.20 -10.06 9.99
CA ILE A 105 -0.12 -11.06 9.84
C ILE A 105 -0.61 -12.37 9.21
N PRO A 106 -1.74 -12.98 9.64
CA PRO A 106 -2.20 -14.25 9.07
C PRO A 106 -2.51 -14.18 7.57
N HIS A 107 -2.74 -12.98 7.04
CA HIS A 107 -3.10 -12.74 5.65
C HIS A 107 -2.04 -11.97 4.87
N ALA A 108 -0.90 -11.64 5.47
CA ALA A 108 0.14 -10.80 4.86
C ALA A 108 0.66 -11.36 3.52
N HIS A 109 0.79 -12.69 3.43
CA HIS A 109 1.26 -13.41 2.23
C HIS A 109 0.39 -13.20 0.98
N ARG A 110 -0.87 -12.77 1.14
CA ARG A 110 -1.82 -12.54 0.05
C ARG A 110 -2.21 -11.08 -0.12
N ILE A 111 -1.67 -10.15 0.65
CA ILE A 111 -1.90 -8.72 0.44
C ILE A 111 -1.19 -8.31 -0.84
N ARG A 112 -1.98 -7.76 -1.77
CA ARG A 112 -1.55 -7.29 -3.08
C ARG A 112 -1.53 -5.78 -3.19
N SER A 113 -2.47 -5.10 -2.55
CA SER A 113 -2.52 -3.64 -2.52
C SER A 113 -2.71 -3.18 -1.07
N LEU A 114 -1.98 -2.14 -0.68
CA LEU A 114 -2.06 -1.55 0.65
C LEU A 114 -2.10 -0.03 0.54
N VAL A 115 -3.22 0.56 0.98
CA VAL A 115 -3.41 2.01 1.02
C VAL A 115 -3.59 2.46 2.47
N VAL A 116 -2.80 3.44 2.92
CA VAL A 116 -2.84 3.99 4.27
C VAL A 116 -3.19 5.47 4.22
N HIS A 117 -4.38 5.83 4.70
CA HIS A 117 -4.80 7.23 4.87
C HIS A 117 -4.56 7.67 6.32
N CYS A 118 -3.65 8.60 6.54
CA CYS A 118 -3.33 9.15 7.85
C CYS A 118 -3.76 10.62 7.95
N LYS A 119 -4.24 11.03 9.13
CA LYS A 119 -4.55 12.44 9.43
C LYS A 119 -3.33 13.26 9.90
N GLY A 120 -2.13 12.68 9.94
CA GLY A 120 -0.89 13.36 10.33
C GLY A 120 0.36 12.50 10.11
N GLY A 121 1.53 13.15 10.01
CA GLY A 121 2.79 12.50 9.61
C GLY A 121 3.36 11.53 10.64
N ILE A 122 3.34 11.90 11.92
CA ILE A 122 3.79 11.00 13.01
C ILE A 122 2.98 9.69 12.97
N LEU A 123 1.66 9.78 12.75
CA LEU A 123 0.82 8.59 12.69
C LEU A 123 1.18 7.67 11.52
N SER A 124 1.52 8.21 10.36
CA SER A 124 2.02 7.37 9.26
C SER A 124 3.26 6.61 9.70
N GLU A 125 4.27 7.26 10.28
CA GLU A 125 5.51 6.59 10.74
C GLU A 125 5.23 5.40 11.66
N TRP A 126 4.37 5.58 12.66
CA TRP A 126 4.01 4.50 13.56
C TRP A 126 3.25 3.37 12.86
N MET A 127 2.35 3.69 11.92
CA MET A 127 1.63 2.71 11.12
C MET A 127 2.61 1.88 10.28
N TRP A 128 3.59 2.53 9.67
CA TRP A 128 4.65 1.90 8.90
C TRP A 128 5.43 0.91 9.76
N MET A 129 5.93 1.32 10.92
CA MET A 129 6.65 0.41 11.83
C MET A 129 5.82 -0.83 12.18
N ARG A 130 4.50 -0.68 12.40
CA ARG A 130 3.60 -1.80 12.69
C ARG A 130 3.33 -2.68 11.46
N LEU A 131 3.36 -2.10 10.28
CA LEU A 131 3.18 -2.82 9.00
C LEU A 131 4.51 -3.35 8.44
N ASN A 132 5.59 -3.35 9.22
CA ASN A 132 6.85 -4.05 8.90
C ASN A 132 6.66 -5.57 8.97
N ILE A 133 5.99 -6.13 7.97
CA ILE A 133 5.67 -7.55 7.87
C ILE A 133 5.89 -8.00 6.43
N HIS A 134 6.29 -9.25 6.27
CA HIS A 134 6.60 -9.81 4.96
C HIS A 134 5.32 -9.93 4.10
N MET A 135 5.28 -9.22 2.96
CA MET A 135 4.16 -9.21 2.01
C MET A 135 4.64 -9.54 0.57
N PRO A 136 4.89 -10.81 0.26
CA PRO A 136 5.50 -11.24 -1.00
C PRO A 136 4.67 -10.87 -2.26
N ARG A 137 3.36 -10.68 -2.11
CA ARG A 137 2.45 -10.34 -3.22
C ARG A 137 2.15 -8.85 -3.38
N LEU A 138 2.74 -7.98 -2.55
CA LEU A 138 2.39 -6.56 -2.52
C LEU A 138 2.83 -5.82 -3.79
N GLU A 139 1.92 -5.57 -4.71
CA GLU A 139 2.14 -4.87 -5.98
C GLU A 139 2.05 -3.36 -5.83
N GLU A 140 1.11 -2.88 -5.01
CA GLU A 140 0.88 -1.45 -4.81
C GLU A 140 0.90 -1.08 -3.33
N PHE A 141 1.70 -0.07 -3.01
CA PHE A 141 1.71 0.54 -1.70
C PHE A 141 1.50 2.06 -1.85
N ASN A 142 0.57 2.62 -1.07
CA ASN A 142 0.28 4.05 -1.10
C ASN A 142 -0.01 4.59 0.31
N THR A 143 0.69 5.63 0.73
CA THR A 143 0.43 6.40 1.95
C THR A 143 0.01 7.81 1.59
N ILE A 144 -1.14 8.22 2.14
CA ILE A 144 -1.78 9.52 1.92
C ILE A 144 -1.89 10.21 3.28
N ILE A 145 -1.30 11.40 3.41
CA ILE A 145 -1.30 12.20 4.64
C ILE A 145 -2.11 13.47 4.38
N SER A 146 -3.13 13.74 5.20
CA SER A 146 -3.94 14.98 5.10
C SER A 146 -4.52 15.26 3.71
N ARG A 147 -4.87 14.20 2.96
CA ARG A 147 -5.36 14.23 1.56
C ARG A 147 -4.31 14.54 0.49
N VAL A 148 -3.05 14.68 0.87
CA VAL A 148 -1.92 14.78 -0.06
C VAL A 148 -1.25 13.41 -0.13
N PRO A 149 -1.02 12.84 -1.32
CA PRO A 149 -0.20 11.65 -1.47
C PRO A 149 1.19 11.94 -0.89
N ALA A 150 1.69 11.11 0.02
CA ALA A 150 3.00 11.30 0.62
C ALA A 150 4.04 10.34 0.04
N LEU A 151 3.64 9.08 -0.17
CA LEU A 151 4.47 8.06 -0.79
C LEU A 151 3.59 7.10 -1.58
N ARG A 152 3.94 6.88 -2.83
CA ARG A 152 3.36 5.82 -3.65
C ARG A 152 4.48 5.00 -4.27
N ALA A 153 4.42 3.69 -4.07
CA ALA A 153 5.34 2.73 -4.65
C ALA A 153 4.51 1.66 -5.37
N VAL A 154 4.74 1.51 -6.67
CA VAL A 154 4.14 0.46 -7.49
C VAL A 154 5.25 -0.41 -8.03
N ARG A 155 5.08 -1.72 -7.89
CA ARG A 155 6.01 -2.70 -8.43
C ARG A 155 5.29 -3.73 -9.28
N LYS A 156 6.02 -4.33 -10.21
CA LYS A 156 5.57 -5.50 -10.95
C LYS A 156 6.08 -6.76 -10.26
N VAL A 157 5.18 -7.59 -9.74
CA VAL A 157 5.54 -8.90 -9.18
C VAL A 157 5.88 -9.83 -10.35
N THR A 158 7.15 -10.20 -10.48
CA THR A 158 7.64 -11.08 -11.55
C THR A 158 7.77 -12.55 -11.13
N SER A 159 7.85 -12.84 -9.82
CA SER A 159 7.90 -14.20 -9.26
C SER A 159 7.26 -14.26 -7.86
N LEU A 160 6.71 -15.41 -7.47
CA LEU A 160 6.19 -15.68 -6.12
C LEU A 160 7.29 -15.89 -5.08
N GLU A 161 8.51 -16.21 -5.51
CA GLU A 161 9.69 -16.37 -4.65
C GLU A 161 10.37 -15.03 -4.32
N ASP A 162 9.84 -13.93 -4.87
CA ASP A 162 10.41 -12.60 -4.65
C ASP A 162 10.17 -12.17 -3.21
N VAL A 163 11.24 -12.16 -2.41
CA VAL A 163 11.22 -11.86 -0.98
C VAL A 163 11.05 -10.36 -0.81
N SER A 164 9.84 -9.90 -1.04
CA SER A 164 9.53 -8.49 -0.92
C SER A 164 9.27 -8.15 0.53
N ASN A 165 10.33 -7.66 1.17
CA ASN A 165 10.19 -6.88 2.38
C ASN A 165 9.96 -5.44 1.93
N LEU A 166 8.69 -5.01 1.92
CA LEU A 166 8.42 -3.58 2.03
C LEU A 166 8.84 -3.18 3.44
N VAL A 167 10.16 -2.97 3.61
CA VAL A 167 10.74 -2.51 4.86
C VAL A 167 10.28 -1.08 5.04
N PRO A 168 9.49 -0.79 6.08
CA PRO A 168 9.06 0.55 6.38
C PRO A 168 10.19 1.39 6.96
N PHE A 169 10.00 2.69 6.81
CA PHE A 169 10.54 3.75 7.64
C PHE A 169 10.58 3.34 9.11
N VAL A 170 11.79 3.25 9.66
CA VAL A 170 12.00 3.13 11.10
C VAL A 170 12.56 4.45 11.59
N PRO A 171 11.75 5.32 12.23
CA PRO A 171 12.28 6.28 13.16
C PRO A 171 12.56 5.54 14.47
N ASN A 172 13.76 4.99 14.59
CA ASN A 172 14.40 5.08 15.90
C ASN A 172 14.76 6.56 16.09
N ASN A 173 15.14 7.01 17.28
CA ASN A 173 15.57 8.40 17.55
C ASN A 173 16.88 8.81 16.81
N ARG A 174 17.04 8.42 15.54
CA ARG A 174 18.12 8.69 14.60
C ARG A 174 17.49 8.93 13.22
N PRO A 175 18.17 9.66 12.32
CA PRO A 175 17.70 9.89 10.96
C PRO A 175 17.27 8.57 10.34
N THR A 176 16.08 8.56 9.75
CA THR A 176 15.49 7.43 9.03
C THR A 176 16.53 6.69 8.19
N ALA A 177 16.60 5.36 8.31
CA ALA A 177 17.44 4.53 7.45
C ALA A 177 16.59 3.92 6.31
N TRP A 178 16.30 4.73 5.29
CA TRP A 178 15.77 4.25 4.00
C TRP A 178 16.71 3.23 3.34
N LEU A 179 17.97 3.13 3.78
CA LEU A 179 18.94 2.10 3.39
C LEU A 179 18.43 0.66 3.52
N GLY A 180 17.43 0.41 4.38
CA GLY A 180 16.80 -0.91 4.52
C GLY A 180 15.75 -1.23 3.45
N TRP A 181 15.35 -0.24 2.64
CA TRP A 181 14.27 -0.39 1.67
C TRP A 181 14.77 -1.09 0.40
N VAL A 182 14.63 -2.42 0.37
CA VAL A 182 14.97 -3.23 -0.80
C VAL A 182 13.69 -3.55 -1.57
N THR A 183 13.46 -2.85 -2.68
CA THR A 183 12.37 -3.19 -3.61
C THR A 183 12.95 -3.61 -4.95
N ARG A 184 12.87 -4.90 -5.26
CA ARG A 184 13.10 -5.41 -6.60
C ARG A 184 11.82 -5.25 -7.41
N GLY A 185 11.94 -4.97 -8.71
CA GLY A 185 10.78 -4.86 -9.59
C GLY A 185 9.95 -3.58 -9.43
N LEU A 186 10.45 -2.57 -8.72
CA LEU A 186 9.77 -1.29 -8.59
C LEU A 186 9.66 -0.64 -9.97
N THR A 187 8.43 -0.31 -10.39
CA THR A 187 8.14 0.28 -11.72
C THR A 187 7.75 1.74 -11.62
N SER A 188 7.13 2.18 -10.53
CA SER A 188 6.77 3.58 -10.31
C SER A 188 7.03 3.96 -8.86
N LEU A 189 7.75 5.06 -8.66
CA LEU A 189 8.04 5.64 -7.35
C LEU A 189 7.66 7.11 -7.35
N ARG A 190 6.71 7.48 -6.49
CA ARG A 190 6.38 8.87 -6.20
C ARG A 190 6.63 9.19 -4.75
N LEU A 191 7.46 10.21 -4.52
CA LEU A 191 7.73 10.83 -3.23
C LEU A 191 7.17 12.25 -3.28
N ALA A 192 6.27 12.60 -2.36
CA ALA A 192 5.68 13.93 -2.32
C ALA A 192 5.66 14.47 -0.88
N THR A 193 6.05 15.73 -0.71
CA THR A 193 6.17 16.54 0.51
C THR A 193 5.91 15.77 1.81
N LEU A 194 6.99 15.25 2.38
CA LEU A 194 7.01 14.74 3.74
C LEU A 194 7.14 15.94 4.68
N ASP A 195 6.03 16.53 5.12
CA ASP A 195 6.03 17.67 6.08
C ASP A 195 6.66 17.34 7.46
N PHE A 196 7.28 16.16 7.65
CA PHE A 196 7.79 15.71 8.94
C PHE A 196 9.06 14.84 8.83
N CYS A 197 10.00 15.08 9.75
CA CYS A 197 11.05 14.24 10.39
C CYS A 197 11.81 13.14 9.61
N THR A 198 11.51 12.92 8.35
CA THR A 198 11.97 11.80 7.54
C THR A 198 12.47 12.32 6.20
N GLU A 199 13.33 13.35 6.25
CA GLU A 199 14.11 13.73 5.07
C GLU A 199 14.88 12.50 4.61
N ILE A 200 14.51 11.98 3.44
CA ILE A 200 15.34 11.00 2.74
C ILE A 200 16.69 11.65 2.49
N SER A 201 17.79 11.05 2.89
CA SER A 201 19.09 11.61 2.49
C SER A 201 19.29 11.39 0.99
N MET A 202 20.10 12.24 0.34
CA MET A 202 20.44 12.02 -1.07
C MET A 202 21.05 10.63 -1.30
N MET A 203 21.88 10.14 -0.38
CA MET A 203 22.49 8.80 -0.46
C MET A 203 21.45 7.69 -0.48
N GLU A 204 20.43 7.80 0.37
CA GLU A 204 19.35 6.82 0.44
C GLU A 204 18.50 6.81 -0.82
N LEU A 205 18.14 8.00 -1.30
CA LEU A 205 17.42 8.14 -2.56
C LEU A 205 18.23 7.51 -3.70
N PHE A 206 19.53 7.78 -3.78
CA PHE A 206 20.41 7.15 -4.75
C PHE A 206 20.42 5.63 -4.63
N SER A 207 20.53 5.07 -3.42
CA SER A 207 20.50 3.61 -3.23
C SER A 207 19.19 3.00 -3.72
N ILE A 208 18.05 3.61 -3.41
CA ILE A 208 16.73 3.13 -3.89
C ILE A 208 16.67 3.16 -5.42
N LEU A 209 17.09 4.27 -6.03
CA LEU A 209 17.10 4.42 -7.48
C LEU A 209 18.08 3.45 -8.15
N GLU A 210 19.24 3.20 -7.55
CA GLU A 210 20.23 2.23 -8.02
C GLU A 210 19.67 0.80 -7.99
N TYR A 211 19.02 0.39 -6.90
CA TYR A 211 18.37 -0.92 -6.81
C TYR A 211 17.20 -1.09 -7.79
N ALA A 212 16.47 0.00 -8.08
CA ALA A 212 15.34 -0.01 -8.98
C ALA A 212 15.69 0.32 -10.44
N ALA A 213 16.96 0.66 -10.75
CA ALA A 213 17.35 1.27 -12.02
C ALA A 213 16.92 0.49 -13.28
N VAL A 214 16.90 -0.85 -13.19
CA VAL A 214 16.53 -1.72 -14.31
C VAL A 214 15.01 -1.79 -14.53
N THR A 215 14.21 -1.57 -13.48
CA THR A 215 12.77 -1.80 -13.51
C THR A 215 11.94 -0.53 -13.41
N LEU A 216 12.54 0.56 -12.92
CA LEU A 216 11.88 1.84 -12.68
C LEU A 216 11.55 2.51 -14.00
N GLN A 217 10.27 2.76 -14.23
CA GLN A 217 9.73 3.41 -15.42
C GLN A 217 9.31 4.85 -15.13
N GLU A 218 8.85 5.09 -13.89
CA GLU A 218 8.36 6.39 -13.46
C GLU A 218 8.99 6.77 -12.12
N PHE A 219 9.54 7.97 -12.02
CA PHE A 219 10.02 8.54 -10.77
C PHE A 219 9.53 9.98 -10.64
N GLU A 220 8.78 10.29 -9.59
CA GLU A 220 8.32 11.64 -9.28
C GLU A 220 8.78 12.01 -7.87
N TYR A 221 9.49 13.13 -7.75
CA TYR A 221 9.92 13.69 -6.47
C TYR A 221 9.41 15.12 -6.34
N GLU A 222 8.54 15.35 -5.36
CA GLU A 222 7.94 16.62 -5.04
C GLU A 222 8.30 16.97 -3.60
N GLY A 223 9.14 17.98 -3.37
CA GLY A 223 9.60 18.32 -2.01
C GLY A 223 10.88 19.15 -2.00
N TYR A 224 11.40 19.42 -0.80
CA TYR A 224 12.70 20.07 -0.63
C TYR A 224 13.81 19.18 -1.14
N THR A 225 14.87 19.76 -1.72
CA THR A 225 16.05 18.99 -2.10
C THR A 225 16.55 18.22 -0.87
N PRO A 226 16.69 16.89 -0.96
CA PRO A 226 17.10 16.13 0.19
C PRO A 226 18.51 16.57 0.63
N PRO A 227 18.79 16.62 1.94
CA PRO A 227 20.05 17.15 2.42
C PRO A 227 21.19 16.32 1.82
N SER A 228 22.14 17.01 1.17
CA SER A 228 23.46 16.43 0.94
C SER A 228 24.07 16.27 2.32
N THR A 229 23.95 15.10 2.92
CA THR A 229 24.63 14.80 4.18
C THR A 229 26.09 15.18 3.99
N HIS A 230 26.55 16.22 4.68
CA HIS A 230 27.97 16.48 4.80
C HIS A 230 28.59 15.17 5.27
N PHE A 231 29.54 14.64 4.50
CA PHE A 231 30.47 13.65 5.02
C PHE A 231 30.88 14.15 6.41
N PRO A 232 30.84 13.33 7.47
CA PRO A 232 31.47 13.72 8.71
C PRO A 232 32.91 14.01 8.34
N LEU A 233 33.29 15.30 8.30
CA LEU A 233 34.65 15.73 8.06
C LEU A 233 35.44 15.10 9.20
N SER A 234 36.16 14.02 8.88
CA SER A 234 37.19 13.48 9.72
C SER A 234 38.08 14.64 10.14
N THR A 235 38.16 14.90 11.43
CA THR A 235 39.11 15.85 12.01
C THR A 235 40.50 15.52 11.50
N SER A 236 41.00 16.40 10.63
CA SER A 236 42.41 16.70 10.31
C SER A 236 43.39 15.54 10.15
N HIS A 237 43.83 15.27 8.92
CA HIS A 237 45.24 15.48 8.53
C HIS A 237 45.47 15.31 7.01
N SER A 238 46.03 16.37 6.41
CA SER A 238 46.95 16.39 5.26
C SER A 238 46.44 16.05 3.84
N TYR A 239 46.66 17.01 2.94
CA TYR A 239 46.47 16.98 1.50
C TYR A 239 47.21 15.81 0.80
N ALA A 240 46.50 15.10 -0.08
CA ALA A 240 47.07 14.54 -1.29
C ALA A 240 45.98 14.35 -2.36
N ASN A 241 46.27 14.88 -3.55
CA ASN A 241 45.45 14.80 -4.75
C ASN A 241 45.08 13.36 -5.12
N SER A 242 43.79 13.08 -5.34
CA SER A 242 43.36 12.01 -6.24
C SER A 242 42.11 12.44 -7.00
N ARG A 243 42.31 12.70 -8.30
CA ARG A 243 41.24 12.77 -9.30
C ARG A 243 40.70 11.35 -9.49
N PHE A 244 39.41 11.15 -9.32
CA PHE A 244 38.72 9.99 -9.89
C PHE A 244 38.00 10.41 -11.18
N PRO A 245 38.06 9.59 -12.25
CA PRO A 245 37.46 9.90 -13.52
C PRO A 245 35.94 9.71 -13.45
N LEU A 246 35.19 10.79 -13.67
CA LEU A 246 33.80 10.73 -14.09
C LEU A 246 33.78 10.33 -15.57
N SER A 247 33.56 9.05 -15.85
CA SER A 247 33.15 8.62 -17.18
C SER A 247 31.89 7.77 -17.09
N THR A 248 30.85 8.29 -17.75
CA THR A 248 29.67 7.60 -18.29
C THR A 248 28.61 7.08 -17.32
N ILE A 249 27.76 8.01 -16.86
CA ILE A 249 26.31 7.81 -16.92
C ILE A 249 25.77 8.95 -17.80
N PRO A 250 25.18 8.69 -18.99
CA PRO A 250 24.53 9.74 -19.75
C PRO A 250 23.10 9.87 -19.25
N VAL A 251 22.81 10.88 -18.44
CA VAL A 251 21.44 11.41 -18.34
C VAL A 251 21.51 12.93 -18.42
N PRO A 252 20.89 13.58 -19.42
CA PRO A 252 20.88 15.02 -19.50
C PRO A 252 19.73 15.54 -18.64
N PHE A 253 20.02 15.94 -17.41
CA PHE A 253 19.08 16.75 -16.63
C PHE A 253 19.63 18.17 -16.51
N SER A 254 19.04 19.11 -17.24
CA SER A 254 19.29 20.54 -17.07
C SER A 254 18.52 21.08 -15.87
N LEU A 255 19.23 21.78 -14.98
CA LEU A 255 18.65 22.40 -13.78
C LEU A 255 18.10 23.81 -14.10
N SER A 256 16.80 24.04 -13.88
CA SER A 256 16.26 25.39 -13.66
C SER A 256 14.91 25.40 -12.91
N SER A 257 14.87 26.08 -11.75
CA SER A 257 13.71 26.61 -10.99
C SER A 257 12.74 25.63 -10.25
N PRO A 258 12.01 26.10 -9.21
CA PRO A 258 11.73 25.34 -7.97
C PRO A 258 10.47 24.45 -7.97
N LEU A 259 9.97 24.05 -9.13
CA LEU A 259 8.89 23.06 -9.23
C LEU A 259 9.39 21.90 -10.08
N HIS A 260 10.08 20.96 -9.43
CA HIS A 260 10.68 19.81 -10.10
C HIS A 260 9.63 18.74 -10.36
N ARG A 261 9.30 18.53 -11.63
CA ARG A 261 8.76 17.26 -12.13
C ARG A 261 9.86 16.60 -12.96
N TRP A 262 10.39 15.49 -12.47
CA TRP A 262 11.36 14.68 -13.21
C TRP A 262 10.56 13.69 -14.06
N THR A 263 10.72 13.74 -15.38
CA THR A 263 10.20 12.70 -16.29
C THR A 263 11.40 12.07 -16.98
N ALA A 264 11.51 10.75 -16.92
CA ALA A 264 12.49 9.98 -17.69
C ALA A 264 12.17 9.98 -19.18
#